data_AF-A0AAU7YVY7-F1
#
_entry.id   AF-A0AAU7YVY7-F1
#
_cell.length_a   1.000
_cell.length_b   1.000
_cell.length_c   1.000
_cell.angle_alpha   90.00
_cell.angle_beta   90.00
_cell.angle_gamma   90.00
#
_symmetry.space_group_name_H-M   'P 1'
#
loop_
_entity.id
_entity.type
_entity.pdbx_description
1 polymer ?
#
loop_
_entity_poly.entity_id
_entity_poly.type
_entity_poly.pdbx_seq_one_letter_code
_entity_poly.pdbx_strand_id
1 'polypeptide(L)'
;MICKDCQSAIVDLLLDPGAPASRDMQVHIESCPACAQEFQSMQATFALLDTWHAPEPSPYFDQKLAVRLREEQTLAPAGWFERLRSRLLFNTGRQLRPALAGGLALVLLLGGGAVANFTGFPHSTPETSATVQDLQILDKNDQALQTMDQLLQDDAPADDSTAPPSS
;
A
#
# COMPACT_ATOMS: atom_id res chain seq x y z
N MET A 1 10.12 -5.14 -15.66
CA MET A 1 10.61 -4.14 -14.70
C MET A 1 10.93 -2.85 -15.44
N ILE A 2 10.61 -1.68 -14.88
CA ILE A 2 10.94 -0.38 -15.49
C ILE A 2 12.26 0.16 -14.92
N CYS A 3 12.97 1.01 -15.67
CA CYS A 3 14.28 1.54 -15.28
C CYS A 3 14.25 2.22 -13.89
N LYS A 4 13.19 2.96 -13.59
CA LYS A 4 13.03 3.67 -12.31
C LYS A 4 13.01 2.71 -11.11
N ASP A 5 12.33 1.58 -11.24
CA ASP A 5 12.27 0.57 -10.18
C ASP A 5 13.65 -0.08 -10.01
N CYS A 6 14.35 -0.34 -11.13
CA CYS A 6 15.72 -0.85 -11.12
C CYS A 6 16.66 0.07 -10.37
N GLN A 7 16.67 1.36 -10.73
CA GLN A 7 17.51 2.38 -10.10
C GLN A 7 17.28 2.49 -8.60
N SER A 8 16.02 2.42 -8.16
CA SER A 8 15.68 2.56 -6.73
C SER A 8 16.19 1.41 -5.87
N ALA A 9 16.31 0.21 -6.43
CA ALA A 9 16.70 -1.01 -5.72
C ALA A 9 18.11 -1.50 -6.08
N ILE A 10 18.84 -0.74 -6.90
CA ILE A 10 20.17 -1.10 -7.40
C ILE A 10 21.23 -1.11 -6.28
N VAL A 11 21.03 -0.28 -5.23
CA VAL A 11 21.90 -0.21 -4.05
C VAL A 11 21.69 -1.40 -3.13
N ASP A 12 20.43 -1.77 -2.90
CA ASP A 12 20.08 -2.92 -2.06
C ASP A 12 20.69 -4.21 -2.64
N LEU A 13 20.70 -4.34 -3.97
CA LEU A 13 21.35 -5.45 -4.66
C LEU A 13 22.88 -5.50 -4.43
N LEU A 14 23.56 -4.36 -4.32
CA LEU A 14 25.01 -4.32 -4.05
C LEU A 14 25.33 -4.66 -2.60
N LEU A 15 24.51 -4.18 -1.66
CA LEU A 15 24.77 -4.31 -0.22
C LEU A 15 24.41 -5.70 0.32
N ASP A 16 23.41 -6.36 -0.27
CA ASP A 16 23.00 -7.70 0.10
C ASP A 16 23.03 -8.64 -1.12
N PRO A 17 24.22 -9.12 -1.53
CA PRO A 17 24.34 -10.07 -2.63
C PRO A 17 23.75 -11.46 -2.30
N GLY A 18 23.40 -11.71 -1.03
CA GLY A 18 22.76 -12.94 -0.57
C GLY A 18 21.24 -12.90 -0.62
N ALA A 19 20.63 -11.71 -0.64
CA ALA A 19 19.24 -11.55 -1.00
C ALA A 19 19.03 -11.99 -2.46
N PRO A 20 17.99 -12.78 -2.75
CA PRO A 20 17.68 -13.13 -4.13
C PRO A 20 17.35 -11.84 -4.87
N ALA A 21 18.31 -11.34 -5.65
CA ALA A 21 18.05 -10.38 -6.70
C ALA A 21 16.85 -10.89 -7.47
N SER A 22 15.80 -10.08 -7.63
CA SER A 22 14.71 -10.48 -8.52
C SER A 22 15.34 -10.80 -9.87
N ARG A 23 15.13 -12.03 -10.39
CA ARG A 23 15.70 -12.40 -11.70
C ARG A 23 15.38 -11.35 -12.76
N ASP A 24 14.22 -10.73 -12.63
CA ASP A 24 13.74 -9.61 -13.44
C ASP A 24 14.68 -8.40 -13.45
N MET A 25 15.37 -8.10 -12.33
CA MET A 25 16.36 -7.02 -12.25
C MET A 25 17.65 -7.38 -12.97
N GLN A 26 18.16 -8.60 -12.81
CA GLN A 26 19.36 -9.05 -13.53
C GLN A 26 19.13 -9.03 -15.05
N VAL A 27 17.99 -9.56 -15.49
CA VAL A 27 17.57 -9.52 -16.91
C VAL A 27 17.43 -8.08 -17.40
N HIS A 28 16.94 -7.16 -16.55
CA HIS A 28 16.83 -5.75 -16.92
C HIS A 28 18.21 -5.07 -17.06
N ILE A 29 19.13 -5.32 -16.14
CA ILE A 29 20.50 -4.79 -16.20
C ILE A 29 21.21 -5.31 -17.45
N GLU A 30 21.05 -6.57 -17.81
CA GLU A 30 21.63 -7.14 -19.04
C GLU A 30 21.03 -6.57 -20.33
N SER A 31 19.74 -6.21 -20.31
CA SER A 31 19.03 -5.70 -21.49
C SER A 31 19.06 -4.17 -21.64
N CYS A 32 19.33 -3.42 -20.57
CA CYS A 32 19.31 -1.95 -20.56
C CYS A 32 20.72 -1.37 -20.33
N PRO A 33 21.36 -0.73 -21.34
CA PRO A 33 22.72 -0.22 -21.21
C PRO A 33 22.85 0.91 -20.18
N ALA A 34 21.81 1.72 -19.99
CA ALA A 34 21.83 2.80 -19.00
C ALA A 34 21.90 2.25 -17.57
N CYS A 35 21.07 1.26 -17.24
CA CYS A 35 21.08 0.62 -15.92
C CYS A 35 22.36 -0.21 -15.70
N ALA A 36 22.91 -0.83 -16.74
CA ALA A 36 24.21 -1.51 -16.67
C ALA A 36 25.36 -0.54 -16.32
N GLN A 37 25.40 0.62 -16.98
CA GLN A 37 26.41 1.63 -16.70
C GLN A 37 26.31 2.17 -15.27
N GLU A 38 25.10 2.47 -14.80
CA GLU A 38 24.86 2.91 -13.43
C GLU A 38 25.30 1.85 -12.42
N PHE A 39 24.90 0.59 -12.60
CA PHE A 39 25.32 -0.53 -11.75
C PHE A 39 26.86 -0.64 -11.68
N GLN A 40 27.54 -0.57 -12.83
CA GLN A 40 28.99 -0.66 -12.89
C GLN A 40 29.67 0.52 -12.17
N SER A 41 29.16 1.75 -12.34
CA SER A 41 29.67 2.93 -11.66
C SER A 41 29.55 2.84 -10.13
N MET A 42 28.45 2.26 -9.66
CA MET A 42 28.22 2.06 -8.24
C MET A 42 29.12 0.96 -7.69
N GLN A 43 29.29 -0.13 -8.43
CA GLN A 43 30.21 -1.21 -8.08
C GLN A 43 31.66 -0.71 -7.99
N ALA A 44 32.08 0.17 -8.91
CA ALA A 44 33.38 0.82 -8.84
C ALA A 44 33.52 1.71 -7.60
N THR A 45 32.47 2.41 -7.19
CA THR A 45 32.47 3.24 -5.98
C THR A 45 32.61 2.40 -4.72
N PHE A 46 31.86 1.29 -4.61
CA PHE A 46 31.98 0.36 -3.50
C PHE A 46 33.36 -0.32 -3.46
N ALA A 47 33.90 -0.69 -4.61
CA ALA A 47 35.26 -1.22 -4.69
C ALA A 47 36.31 -0.23 -4.17
N LEU A 48 36.12 1.08 -4.38
CA LEU A 48 36.99 2.11 -3.79
C LEU A 48 36.80 2.21 -2.27
N LEU A 49 35.57 2.12 -1.78
CA LEU A 49 35.30 2.11 -0.33
C LEU A 49 35.94 0.90 0.35
N ASP A 50 35.96 -0.26 -0.32
CA ASP A 50 36.61 -1.47 0.19
C ASP A 50 38.13 -1.33 0.30
N THR A 51 38.75 -0.40 -0.44
CA THR A 51 40.18 -0.10 -0.28
C THR A 51 40.48 0.69 1.00
N TRP A 52 39.48 1.28 1.63
CA TRP A 52 39.66 2.00 2.89
C TRP A 52 39.89 0.99 4.02
N HIS A 53 41.13 0.95 4.52
CA HIS A 53 41.44 0.24 5.75
C HIS A 53 41.16 1.13 6.97
N ALA A 54 40.33 0.65 7.88
CA ALA A 54 40.08 1.35 9.14
C ALA A 54 41.40 1.43 9.95
N PRO A 55 41.74 2.61 10.51
CA PRO A 55 42.90 2.72 11.38
C PRO A 55 42.71 1.87 12.63
N GLU A 56 43.79 1.30 13.15
CA GLU A 56 43.72 0.56 14.42
C GLU A 56 43.18 1.47 15.53
N PRO A 57 42.24 0.98 16.36
CA PRO A 57 41.73 1.74 17.48
C PRO A 57 42.87 2.07 18.45
N SER A 58 42.76 3.18 19.16
CA SER A 58 43.80 3.56 20.12
C SER A 58 44.01 2.46 21.17
N PRO A 59 45.23 2.23 21.70
CA PRO A 59 45.52 1.14 22.63
C PRO A 59 44.65 1.09 23.89
N TYR A 60 44.03 2.21 24.26
CA TYR A 60 43.16 2.33 25.44
C TYR A 60 41.68 2.49 25.09
N PHE A 61 41.30 2.31 23.82
CA PHE A 61 39.93 2.52 23.37
C PHE A 61 38.96 1.61 24.14
N ASP A 62 39.26 0.30 24.19
CA ASP A 62 38.41 -0.68 24.88
C ASP A 62 38.32 -0.42 26.38
N GLN A 63 39.45 -0.03 27.00
CA GLN A 63 39.46 0.28 28.43
C GLN A 63 38.64 1.53 28.73
N LYS A 64 38.79 2.60 27.94
CA LYS A 64 38.00 3.83 28.08
C LYS A 64 36.53 3.55 27.81
N LEU A 65 36.21 2.78 26.77
CA LEU A 65 34.84 2.38 26.44
C LEU A 65 34.21 1.58 27.58
N ALA A 66 34.93 0.61 28.15
CA ALA A 66 34.44 -0.18 29.27
C ALA A 66 34.22 0.66 30.53
N VAL A 67 35.07 1.65 30.80
CA VAL A 67 34.88 2.60 31.91
C VAL A 67 33.64 3.45 31.66
N ARG A 68 33.51 4.08 30.49
CA ARG A 68 32.33 4.87 30.13
C ARG A 68 31.04 4.07 30.18
N LEU A 69 31.07 2.83 29.69
CA LEU A 69 29.91 1.95 29.71
C LEU A 69 29.47 1.63 31.14
N ARG A 70 30.41 1.40 32.07
CA ARG A 70 30.08 1.20 33.49
C ARG A 70 29.56 2.48 34.13
N GLU A 71 30.17 3.63 33.85
CA GLU A 71 29.67 4.94 34.33
C GLU A 71 28.21 5.12 33.93
N GLU A 72 27.88 4.93 32.64
CA GLU A 72 26.51 5.02 32.13
C GLU A 72 25.57 3.97 32.73
N GLN A 73 26.04 2.74 32.97
CA GLN A 73 25.22 1.70 33.62
C GLN A 73 24.96 1.98 35.10
N THR A 74 25.85 2.70 35.78
CA THR A 74 25.66 3.13 37.17
C THR A 74 24.76 4.35 37.30
N LEU A 75 24.49 5.07 36.21
CA LEU A 75 23.46 6.10 36.21
C LEU A 75 22.10 5.47 36.47
N ALA A 76 21.21 6.27 37.07
CA ALA A 76 19.85 5.81 37.35
C ALA A 76 19.20 5.28 36.06
N PRO A 77 18.55 4.11 36.11
CA PRO A 77 17.95 3.53 34.92
C PRO A 77 16.98 4.53 34.30
N ALA A 78 17.00 4.63 32.96
CA ALA A 78 16.11 5.51 32.22
C ALA A 78 14.68 5.41 32.78
N GLY A 79 14.11 6.56 33.17
CA GLY A 79 12.75 6.63 33.68
C GLY A 79 11.74 6.10 32.66
N TRP A 80 10.52 5.80 33.11
CA TRP A 80 9.40 5.43 32.22
C TRP A 80 9.36 6.30 30.97
N PHE A 81 9.45 7.63 31.15
CA PHE A 81 9.25 8.58 30.05
C PHE A 81 10.32 8.45 28.98
N GLU A 82 11.58 8.30 29.40
CA GLU A 82 12.67 8.08 28.45
C GLU A 82 12.62 6.69 27.80
N ARG A 83 12.11 5.66 28.50
CA ARG A 83 11.84 4.36 27.88
C ARG A 83 10.72 4.43 26.83
N LEU A 84 9.68 5.22 27.08
CA LEU A 84 8.59 5.42 26.12
C LEU A 84 9.07 6.23 24.92
N ARG A 85 9.83 7.31 25.15
CA ARG A 85 10.40 8.16 24.12
C ARG A 85 11.40 7.41 23.23
N SER A 86 12.32 6.65 23.83
CA SER A 86 13.26 5.81 23.08
C SER A 86 12.53 4.74 22.26
N ARG A 87 11.49 4.11 22.81
CA ARG A 87 10.63 3.18 22.05
C ARG A 87 9.80 3.85 20.95
N LEU A 88 9.53 5.16 21.03
CA LEU A 88 8.87 5.90 19.95
C LEU A 88 9.86 6.31 18.87
N LEU A 89 11.05 6.80 19.25
CA LEU A 89 12.05 7.33 18.32
C LEU A 89 12.84 6.25 17.60
N PHE A 90 13.23 5.18 18.29
CA PHE A 90 14.06 4.10 17.72
C PHE A 90 13.24 2.94 17.17
N ASN A 91 11.91 3.01 17.26
CA ASN A 91 11.06 2.03 16.61
C ASN A 91 10.96 2.36 15.12
N THR A 92 11.32 1.39 14.30
CA THR A 92 11.48 1.45 12.84
C THR A 92 10.17 1.67 12.07
N GLY A 93 9.15 2.32 12.68
CA GLY A 93 7.83 2.61 12.12
C GLY A 93 6.94 1.39 11.86
N ARG A 94 7.52 0.21 11.65
CA ARG A 94 6.83 -1.02 11.25
C ARG A 94 6.15 -1.74 12.43
N GLN A 95 6.72 -1.66 13.63
CA GLN A 95 6.17 -2.37 14.80
C GLN A 95 4.99 -1.62 15.46
N LEU A 96 4.83 -0.31 15.22
CA LEU A 96 3.70 0.47 15.75
C LEU A 96 2.42 0.30 14.93
N ARG A 97 2.51 -0.12 13.67
CA ARG A 97 1.34 -0.29 12.78
C ARG A 97 0.21 -1.13 13.37
N PRO A 98 0.44 -2.33 13.93
CA PRO A 98 -0.64 -3.12 14.52
C PRO A 98 -1.20 -2.48 15.80
N ALA A 99 -0.36 -1.82 16.61
CA ALA A 99 -0.81 -1.13 17.83
C ALA A 99 -1.64 0.13 17.50
N LEU A 100 -1.27 0.87 16.45
CA LEU A 100 -2.03 2.02 15.95
C LEU A 100 -3.37 1.58 15.37
N ALA A 101 -3.38 0.52 14.55
CA ALA A 101 -4.62 -0.04 14.00
C ALA A 101 -5.55 -0.56 15.12
N GLY A 102 -4.99 -1.28 16.10
CA GLY A 102 -5.75 -1.75 17.27
C GLY A 102 -6.28 -0.60 18.13
N GLY A 103 -5.46 0.43 18.38
CA GLY A 103 -5.88 1.62 19.12
C GLY A 103 -6.99 2.40 18.40
N LEU A 104 -6.87 2.59 17.09
CA LEU A 104 -7.87 3.29 16.28
C LEU A 104 -9.17 2.49 16.18
N ALA A 105 -9.10 1.16 16.08
CA ALA A 105 -10.27 0.27 16.15
C ALA A 105 -10.96 0.35 17.51
N LEU A 106 -10.21 0.39 18.61
CA LEU A 106 -10.76 0.50 19.96
C LEU A 106 -11.39 1.88 20.20
N VAL A 107 -10.79 2.96 19.69
CA VAL A 107 -11.37 4.31 19.68
C VAL A 107 -12.63 4.36 18.81
N LEU A 108 -12.67 3.68 17.67
CA LEU A 108 -13.89 3.58 16.84
C LEU A 108 -14.97 2.74 17.51
N LEU A 109 -14.63 1.69 18.25
CA LEU A 109 -15.63 0.88 18.98
C LEU A 109 -16.21 1.65 20.17
N LEU A 110 -15.37 2.34 20.95
CA LEU A 110 -15.80 3.13 22.11
C LEU A 110 -16.42 4.47 21.70
N GLY A 111 -15.80 5.17 20.76
CA GLY A 111 -16.25 6.47 20.25
C GLY A 111 -17.37 6.36 19.22
N GLY A 112 -17.31 5.39 18.31
CA GLY A 112 -18.38 5.14 17.33
C GLY A 112 -19.66 4.64 17.99
N GLY A 113 -19.58 3.86 19.07
CA GLY A 113 -20.76 3.45 19.84
C GLY A 113 -21.42 4.61 20.61
N ALA A 114 -20.64 5.56 21.12
CA ALA A 114 -21.15 6.73 21.83
C ALA A 114 -21.74 7.80 20.87
N VAL A 115 -21.11 8.03 19.72
CA VAL A 115 -21.60 9.01 18.72
C VAL A 115 -22.81 8.45 17.97
N ALA A 116 -22.84 7.16 17.60
CA ALA A 116 -23.99 6.55 16.94
C ALA A 116 -25.26 6.48 17.82
N ASN A 117 -25.10 6.44 19.16
CA ASN A 117 -26.25 6.55 20.08
C ASN A 117 -26.76 7.99 20.25
N PHE A 118 -25.90 9.00 20.06
CA PHE A 118 -26.29 10.41 20.21
C PHE A 118 -26.78 11.05 18.92
N THR A 119 -26.37 10.53 17.76
CA THR A 119 -26.79 11.02 16.46
C THR A 119 -27.52 9.91 15.70
N GLY A 120 -28.85 9.96 15.71
CA GLY A 120 -29.69 9.11 14.87
C GLY A 120 -29.51 9.45 13.39
N PHE A 121 -28.42 8.99 12.78
CA PHE A 121 -28.20 9.13 11.34
C PHE A 121 -28.88 7.98 10.58
N PRO A 122 -29.67 8.28 9.53
CA PRO A 122 -30.29 7.26 8.69
C PRO A 122 -29.20 6.46 7.96
N HIS A 123 -29.46 5.16 7.75
CA HIS A 123 -28.60 4.27 6.98
C HIS A 123 -28.18 4.91 5.66
N SER A 124 -26.91 5.27 5.51
CA SER A 124 -26.34 5.60 4.21
C SER A 124 -26.09 4.29 3.47
N THR A 125 -26.84 4.07 2.39
CA THR A 125 -26.57 3.01 1.41
C THR A 125 -25.17 3.21 0.84
N PRO A 126 -24.34 2.16 0.71
CA PRO A 126 -22.98 2.28 0.21
C PRO A 126 -22.99 2.87 -1.21
N GLU A 127 -22.21 3.93 -1.44
CA GLU A 127 -22.09 4.55 -2.76
C GLU A 127 -21.53 3.55 -3.78
N THR A 128 -22.36 3.23 -4.75
CA THR A 128 -21.99 2.53 -5.97
C THR A 128 -21.08 3.43 -6.81
N SER A 129 -19.91 2.92 -7.21
CA SER A 129 -18.97 3.60 -8.12
C SER A 129 -19.70 4.21 -9.32
N ALA A 130 -19.29 5.40 -9.76
CA ALA A 130 -19.95 6.15 -10.84
C ALA A 130 -20.19 5.32 -12.11
N THR A 131 -19.31 4.35 -12.42
CA THR A 131 -19.47 3.43 -13.54
C THR A 131 -20.61 2.42 -13.33
N VAL A 132 -20.85 1.98 -12.09
CA VAL A 132 -21.97 1.09 -11.74
C VAL A 132 -23.29 1.84 -11.79
N GLN A 133 -23.29 3.10 -11.36
CA GLN A 133 -24.46 3.98 -11.49
C GLN A 133 -24.82 4.19 -12.97
N ASP A 134 -23.82 4.38 -13.83
CA ASP A 134 -24.02 4.56 -15.27
C ASP A 134 -24.59 3.29 -15.93
N LEU A 135 -24.06 2.11 -15.58
CA LEU A 135 -24.61 0.83 -16.04
C LEU A 135 -26.04 0.60 -15.54
N GLN A 136 -26.38 1.02 -14.32
CA GLN A 136 -27.75 0.93 -13.81
C GLN A 136 -28.72 1.90 -14.50
N ILE A 137 -28.23 3.03 -15.02
CA ILE A 137 -29.05 3.97 -15.79
C ILE A 137 -29.34 3.42 -17.18
N LEU A 138 -28.32 2.82 -17.82
CA LEU A 138 -28.47 2.13 -19.11
C LEU A 138 -29.47 0.97 -19.02
N ASP A 139 -29.32 0.10 -18.01
CA ASP A 139 -30.22 -1.05 -17.79
C ASP A 139 -31.70 -0.63 -17.58
N LYS A 140 -31.93 0.47 -16.87
CA LYS A 140 -33.28 1.02 -16.66
C LYS A 140 -33.88 1.59 -17.95
N ASN A 141 -33.08 2.23 -18.80
CA ASN A 141 -33.56 2.75 -20.08
C ASN A 141 -33.92 1.60 -21.04
N ASP A 142 -33.14 0.53 -21.07
CA ASP A 142 -33.43 -0.66 -21.88
C ASP A 142 -34.74 -1.34 -21.43
N GLN A 143 -34.96 -1.48 -20.11
CA GLN A 143 -36.24 -1.98 -19.59
C GLN A 143 -37.42 -1.08 -19.92
N ALA A 144 -37.25 0.24 -19.86
CA ALA A 144 -38.31 1.19 -20.22
C ALA A 144 -38.70 1.05 -21.71
N LEU A 145 -37.72 0.91 -22.61
CA LEU A 145 -37.95 0.70 -24.03
C LEU A 145 -38.66 -0.63 -24.31
N GLN A 146 -38.27 -1.71 -23.63
CA GLN A 146 -38.96 -3.00 -23.74
C GLN A 146 -40.41 -2.95 -23.25
N THR A 147 -40.67 -2.17 -22.20
CA THR A 147 -42.03 -1.97 -21.68
C THR A 147 -42.90 -1.21 -22.68
N MET A 148 -42.34 -0.20 -23.35
CA MET A 148 -43.06 0.54 -24.39
C MET A 148 -43.35 -0.33 -25.62
N ASP A 149 -42.40 -1.17 -26.03
CA ASP A 149 -42.59 -2.12 -27.14
C ASP A 149 -43.70 -3.13 -26.83
N GLN A 150 -43.72 -3.68 -25.61
CA GLN A 150 -44.77 -4.59 -25.15
C GLN A 150 -46.17 -3.94 -25.20
N LEU A 151 -46.30 -2.69 -24.76
CA LEU A 151 -47.57 -1.96 -24.78
C LEU A 151 -48.03 -1.64 -26.22
N LEU A 152 -47.10 -1.30 -27.11
CA LEU A 152 -47.40 -1.06 -28.53
C LEU A 152 -47.82 -2.36 -29.25
N GLN A 153 -47.25 -3.49 -28.85
CA GLN A 153 -47.61 -4.81 -29.39
C GLN A 153 -49.00 -5.25 -28.89
N ASP A 154 -49.37 -4.91 -27.66
CA ASP A 154 -50.69 -5.19 -27.09
C ASP A 154 -51.80 -4.28 -27.66
N ASP A 155 -51.45 -3.09 -28.17
CA ASP A 155 -52.38 -2.15 -28.84
C ASP A 155 -52.53 -2.38 -30.36
N ALA A 156 -51.92 -3.45 -30.93
CA ALA A 156 -52.15 -3.84 -32.31
C ALA A 156 -53.53 -4.54 -32.46
N PRO A 157 -54.49 -3.98 -33.21
CA PRO A 157 -55.81 -4.58 -33.34
C PRO A 157 -55.75 -5.91 -34.10
N ALA A 158 -56.34 -6.96 -33.51
CA ALA A 158 -56.66 -8.19 -34.21
C ALA A 158 -57.70 -7.89 -35.31
N ASP A 159 -57.25 -7.70 -36.54
CA ASP A 159 -58.13 -7.62 -37.70
C ASP A 159 -58.53 -9.05 -38.12
N ASP A 160 -59.53 -9.60 -37.44
CA ASP A 160 -60.28 -10.78 -37.88
C ASP A 160 -61.67 -10.34 -38.34
N SER A 161 -61.74 -9.88 -39.59
CA SER A 161 -62.98 -9.57 -40.29
C SER A 161 -63.48 -10.81 -41.05
N THR A 162 -64.15 -11.72 -40.33
CA THR A 162 -64.81 -12.92 -40.90
C THR A 162 -66.25 -12.62 -41.40
N ALA A 163 -66.43 -12.63 -42.73
CA ALA A 163 -67.57 -13.13 -43.57
C ALA A 163 -68.95 -12.38 -43.63
N PRO A 164 -69.94 -12.67 -44.55
CA PRO A 164 -70.05 -13.33 -45.90
C PRO A 164 -70.94 -12.49 -46.92
N PRO A 165 -71.69 -12.97 -47.98
CA PRO A 165 -71.72 -14.22 -48.79
C PRO A 165 -71.74 -14.06 -50.36
N SER A 166 -71.68 -15.24 -51.04
CA SER A 166 -72.27 -15.64 -52.36
C SER A 166 -71.75 -15.14 -53.72
N SER A 167 -71.16 -16.04 -54.52
CA SER A 167 -71.75 -16.65 -55.74
C SER A 167 -70.91 -17.85 -56.21
#